data_AF-A0A7Y0EXC8-F1
#
_entry.id   AF-A0A7Y0EXC8-F1
#
_cell.length_a   1.000
_cell.length_b   1.000
_cell.length_c   1.000
_cell.angle_alpha   90.00
_cell.angle_beta   90.00
_cell.angle_gamma   90.00
#
_symmetry.space_group_name_H-M   'P 1'
#
loop_
_entity.id
_entity.type
_entity.pdbx_description
1 polymer ?
#
loop_
_entity_poly.entity_id
_entity_poly.type
_entity_poly.pdbx_seq_one_letter_code
_entity_poly.pdbx_strand_id
1 'polypeptide(L)'
;MDGGDPPTTVEVGKDISLGVQATTTGGTKLPVSALAAWSSDNVRALTVKDGVAHGVAAGTVNVTASAYGVTTPPLKVTVTNPPLGALTVKATAREGGQTLTVTETVGSGMLRRYKLTAANQKPTVSYDTVCATADGWLDLPANGAVSGTEGQIATVVEQTTQGAKARKKGEAVLPAPTASA
;
A
#
# COMPACT_ATOMS: atom_id res chain seq x y z
N MET A 1 -33.63 15.91 1.93
CA MET A 1 -32.61 16.46 1.03
C MET A 1 -31.39 15.58 1.16
N ASP A 2 -31.07 14.93 0.05
CA ASP A 2 -30.11 13.85 -0.13
C ASP A 2 -28.67 14.36 0.04
N GLY A 3 -28.26 14.52 1.30
CA GLY A 3 -26.86 14.71 1.65
C GLY A 3 -26.26 13.32 1.78
N GLY A 4 -25.69 12.79 0.71
CA GLY A 4 -25.04 11.48 0.73
C GLY A 4 -24.12 11.35 1.95
N ASP A 5 -24.11 10.15 2.54
CA ASP A 5 -23.29 9.87 3.71
C ASP A 5 -21.85 10.36 3.47
N PRO A 6 -21.23 11.06 4.44
CA PRO A 6 -19.86 11.52 4.28
C PRO A 6 -18.96 10.32 3.96
N PRO A 7 -17.95 10.47 3.09
CA PRO A 7 -17.06 9.36 2.76
C PRO A 7 -16.40 8.84 4.05
N THR A 8 -16.64 7.57 4.36
CA THR A 8 -16.14 6.91 5.57
C THR A 8 -14.93 6.03 5.31
N THR A 9 -14.40 6.02 4.07
CA THR A 9 -13.25 5.19 3.68
C THR A 9 -12.27 5.97 2.82
N VAL A 10 -10.97 5.78 3.07
CA VAL A 10 -9.87 6.35 2.29
C VAL A 10 -8.74 5.34 2.17
N GLU A 11 -8.06 5.25 1.03
CA GLU A 11 -6.88 4.40 0.90
C GLU A 11 -5.62 5.11 1.43
N VAL A 12 -4.65 4.35 1.93
CA VAL A 12 -3.34 4.90 2.29
C VAL A 12 -2.71 5.64 1.09
N GLY A 13 -2.26 6.86 1.34
CA GLY A 13 -1.68 7.75 0.33
C GLY A 13 -2.71 8.45 -0.57
N LYS A 14 -4.01 8.34 -0.25
CA LYS A 14 -5.10 9.06 -0.93
C LYS A 14 -5.78 10.05 -0.01
N ASP A 15 -6.52 10.95 -0.65
CA ASP A 15 -7.21 12.05 -0.02
C ASP A 15 -8.72 11.91 -0.25
N ILE A 16 -9.49 12.25 0.79
CA ILE A 16 -10.94 12.42 0.67
C ILE A 16 -11.34 13.78 1.24
N SER A 17 -12.39 14.36 0.67
CA SER A 17 -12.96 15.61 1.17
C SER A 17 -14.07 15.32 2.17
N LEU A 18 -13.97 15.92 3.35
CA LEU A 18 -14.96 15.89 4.41
C LEU A 18 -15.74 17.22 4.43
N GLY A 19 -17.06 17.10 4.44
CA GLY A 19 -17.99 18.21 4.50
C GLY A 19 -18.46 18.47 5.93
N VAL A 20 -18.43 19.72 6.39
CA VAL A 20 -19.17 20.17 7.58
C VAL A 20 -19.99 21.41 7.25
N GLN A 21 -21.23 21.42 7.76
CA GLN A 21 -22.18 22.50 7.58
C GLN A 21 -22.68 22.97 8.95
N ALA A 22 -22.74 24.28 9.15
CA ALA A 22 -23.41 24.88 10.30
C ALA A 22 -24.86 25.18 9.96
N THR A 23 -25.80 24.90 10.88
CA THR A 23 -27.20 25.27 10.71
C THR A 23 -27.49 26.48 11.58
N THR A 24 -27.90 27.59 10.96
CA THR A 24 -28.31 28.81 11.67
C THR A 24 -29.66 28.60 12.38
N THR A 25 -30.02 29.48 13.30
CA THR A 25 -31.33 29.46 13.99
C THR A 25 -32.51 29.56 13.02
N GLY A 26 -32.32 30.19 11.84
CA GLY A 26 -33.31 30.25 10.77
C GLY A 26 -33.37 29.00 9.87
N GLY A 27 -32.58 27.96 10.17
CA GLY A 27 -32.54 26.71 9.41
C GLY A 27 -31.62 26.73 8.18
N THR A 28 -31.02 27.88 7.82
CA THR A 28 -30.06 27.97 6.72
C THR A 28 -28.80 27.17 7.05
N LYS A 29 -28.40 26.30 6.12
CA LYS A 29 -27.14 25.55 6.19
C LYS A 29 -26.03 26.33 5.49
N LEU A 30 -24.90 26.50 6.17
CA LEU A 30 -23.72 27.19 5.66
C LEU A 30 -22.54 26.21 5.60
N PRO A 31 -21.81 26.11 4.47
CA PRO A 31 -20.61 25.29 4.39
C PRO A 31 -19.50 25.93 5.22
N VAL A 32 -18.90 25.16 6.13
CA VAL A 32 -17.88 25.66 7.06
C VAL A 32 -16.62 24.79 7.09
N SER A 33 -16.46 23.86 6.14
CA SER A 33 -15.32 22.92 6.11
C SER A 33 -13.94 23.58 6.18
N ALA A 34 -13.74 24.65 5.42
CA ALA A 34 -12.46 25.36 5.40
C ALA A 34 -12.24 26.27 6.63
N LEU A 35 -13.29 26.55 7.41
CA LEU A 35 -13.23 27.39 8.61
C LEU A 35 -13.21 26.56 9.90
N ALA A 36 -13.55 25.27 9.81
CA ALA A 36 -13.60 24.40 10.96
C ALA A 36 -12.21 23.99 11.42
N ALA A 37 -12.01 23.92 12.73
CA ALA A 37 -10.87 23.26 13.33
C ALA A 37 -11.09 21.74 13.31
N TRP A 38 -10.25 21.02 12.56
CA TRP A 38 -10.33 19.57 12.42
C TRP A 38 -9.43 18.85 13.42
N SER A 39 -9.89 17.69 13.91
CA SER A 39 -9.12 16.82 14.79
C SER A 39 -9.33 15.35 14.41
N SER A 40 -8.26 14.56 14.49
CA SER A 40 -8.24 13.11 14.30
C SER A 40 -7.68 12.48 15.58
N ASP A 41 -8.34 11.46 16.11
CA ASP A 41 -7.89 10.73 17.30
C ASP A 41 -6.59 9.93 17.07
N ASN A 42 -6.23 9.68 15.80
CA ASN A 42 -4.98 9.05 15.42
C ASN A 42 -4.42 9.61 14.11
N VAL A 43 -3.59 10.64 14.25
CA VAL A 43 -2.87 11.28 13.13
C VAL A 43 -1.84 10.39 12.44
N ARG A 44 -1.43 9.26 13.05
CA ARG A 44 -0.58 8.28 12.38
C ARG A 44 -1.33 7.44 11.36
N ALA A 45 -2.65 7.33 11.48
CA ALA A 45 -3.51 6.65 10.53
C ALA A 45 -4.12 7.64 9.53
N LEU A 46 -4.59 8.80 9.99
CA LEU A 46 -5.24 9.80 9.14
C LEU A 46 -5.01 11.22 9.66
N THR A 47 -4.50 12.09 8.81
CA THR A 47 -4.41 13.54 9.06
C THR A 47 -5.55 14.24 8.37
N VAL A 48 -6.06 15.32 8.94
CA VAL A 48 -7.12 16.14 8.31
C VAL A 48 -6.80 17.61 8.46
N LYS A 49 -6.94 18.37 7.37
CA LYS A 49 -6.72 19.82 7.34
C LYS A 49 -7.66 20.46 6.32
N ASP A 50 -8.31 21.56 6.71
CA ASP A 50 -9.22 22.34 5.86
C ASP A 50 -10.30 21.49 5.16
N GLY A 51 -10.75 20.42 5.82
CA GLY A 51 -11.71 19.46 5.28
C GLY A 51 -11.12 18.41 4.35
N VAL A 52 -9.81 18.37 4.15
CA VAL A 52 -9.14 17.33 3.38
C VAL A 52 -8.51 16.33 4.34
N ALA A 53 -8.96 15.08 4.29
CA ALA A 53 -8.43 13.97 5.06
C ALA A 53 -7.47 13.14 4.19
N HIS A 54 -6.22 13.01 4.64
CA HIS A 54 -5.15 12.25 3.99
C HIS A 54 -4.91 10.94 4.75
N GLY A 55 -5.02 9.80 4.06
CA GLY A 55 -4.73 8.48 4.64
C GLY A 55 -3.23 8.24 4.78
N VAL A 56 -2.74 8.04 6.00
CA VAL A 56 -1.31 7.82 6.31
C VAL A 56 -0.99 6.34 6.50
N ALA A 57 -1.82 5.62 7.25
CA ALA A 57 -1.66 4.19 7.50
C ALA A 57 -3.03 3.53 7.73
N ALA A 58 -3.16 2.27 7.34
CA ALA A 58 -4.40 1.54 7.53
C ALA A 58 -4.80 1.49 9.01
N GLY A 59 -6.09 1.71 9.27
CA GLY A 59 -6.60 1.86 10.62
C GLY A 59 -7.97 2.52 10.60
N THR A 60 -8.58 2.64 11.77
CA THR A 60 -9.87 3.32 11.91
C THR A 60 -9.71 4.44 12.90
N VAL A 61 -10.22 5.61 12.54
CA VAL A 61 -10.08 6.85 13.30
C VAL A 61 -11.44 7.52 13.48
N ASN A 62 -11.54 8.34 14.51
CA ASN A 62 -12.64 9.27 14.67
C ASN A 62 -12.17 10.69 14.33
N VAL A 63 -12.89 11.33 13.42
CA VAL A 63 -12.65 12.70 13.01
C VAL A 63 -13.74 13.61 13.58
N THR A 64 -13.35 14.75 14.13
CA THR A 64 -14.26 15.79 14.59
C THR A 64 -13.92 17.12 13.93
N ALA A 65 -14.92 17.97 13.74
CA ALA A 65 -14.77 19.33 13.26
C ALA A 65 -15.43 20.29 14.25
N SER A 66 -14.79 21.41 14.54
CA SER A 66 -15.32 22.46 15.41
C SER A 66 -15.41 23.78 14.66
N ALA A 67 -16.60 24.38 14.60
CA ALA A 67 -16.85 25.68 13.97
C ALA A 67 -17.82 26.48 14.83
N TYR A 68 -17.57 27.79 14.98
CA TYR A 68 -18.40 28.69 15.79
C TYR A 68 -18.66 28.19 17.23
N GLY A 69 -17.68 27.52 17.83
CA GLY A 69 -17.80 26.97 19.20
C GLY A 69 -18.63 25.69 19.30
N VAL A 70 -19.09 25.13 18.18
CA VAL A 70 -19.85 23.86 18.13
C VAL A 70 -18.98 22.78 17.50
N THR A 71 -18.87 21.63 18.17
CA THR A 71 -18.12 20.47 17.69
C THR A 71 -19.07 19.39 17.19
N THR A 72 -18.78 18.80 16.04
CA THR A 72 -19.57 17.69 15.48
C THR A 72 -19.44 16.44 16.35
N PRO A 73 -20.42 15.52 16.31
CA PRO A 73 -20.20 14.14 16.70
C PRO A 73 -19.00 13.53 15.97
N PRO A 74 -18.33 12.51 16.54
CA PRO A 74 -17.22 11.84 15.88
C PRO A 74 -17.70 11.11 14.61
N LEU A 75 -17.06 11.40 13.48
CA LEU A 75 -17.20 10.67 12.24
C LEU A 75 -16.15 9.57 12.18
N LYS A 76 -16.59 8.32 12.11
CA LYS A 76 -15.71 7.17 11.95
C LYS A 76 -15.21 7.07 10.50
N VAL A 77 -13.90 7.18 10.30
CA VAL A 77 -13.25 7.03 8.99
C VAL A 77 -12.29 5.83 9.03
N THR A 78 -12.39 4.99 8.02
CA THR A 78 -11.55 3.79 7.86
C THR A 78 -10.50 4.03 6.78
N VAL A 79 -9.23 3.96 7.16
CA VAL A 79 -8.12 3.96 6.23
C VAL A 79 -7.82 2.52 5.82
N THR A 80 -7.91 2.21 4.53
CA THR A 80 -7.63 0.89 3.99
C THR A 80 -6.28 0.84 3.27
N ASN A 81 -5.67 -0.33 3.24
CA ASN A 81 -4.52 -0.53 2.38
C ASN A 81 -4.97 -0.55 0.91
N PRO A 82 -4.23 0.09 -0.01
CA PRO A 82 -4.48 -0.07 -1.43
C PRO A 82 -4.22 -1.52 -1.86
N PRO A 83 -4.74 -1.93 -3.03
CA PRO A 83 -4.41 -3.24 -3.58
C PRO A 83 -2.91 -3.37 -3.83
N LEU A 84 -2.38 -4.59 -3.64
CA LEU A 84 -0.99 -4.89 -3.97
C LEU A 84 -0.80 -4.76 -5.48
N GLY A 85 0.18 -3.97 -5.91
CA GLY A 85 0.49 -3.81 -7.33
C GLY A 85 1.06 -5.09 -7.95
N ALA A 86 1.04 -5.15 -9.28
CA ALA A 86 1.62 -6.24 -10.04
C ALA A 86 3.02 -5.89 -10.56
N LEU A 87 3.86 -6.91 -10.69
CA LEU A 87 5.12 -6.92 -11.44
C LEU A 87 5.04 -7.98 -12.52
N THR A 88 5.65 -7.70 -13.66
CA THR A 88 5.83 -8.65 -14.74
C THR A 88 7.21 -9.25 -14.61
N VAL A 89 7.30 -10.48 -14.12
CA VAL A 89 8.56 -11.22 -13.92
C VAL A 89 8.71 -12.26 -15.02
N LYS A 90 9.88 -12.26 -15.67
CA LYS A 90 10.29 -13.29 -16.62
C LYS A 90 11.51 -14.01 -16.07
N ALA A 91 11.50 -15.34 -16.10
CA ALA A 91 12.66 -16.16 -15.79
C ALA A 91 13.28 -16.71 -17.10
N THR A 92 14.59 -16.61 -17.24
CA THR A 92 15.34 -17.20 -18.35
C THR A 92 16.48 -18.04 -17.81
N ALA A 93 16.78 -19.17 -18.45
CA ALA A 93 17.92 -19.99 -18.08
C ALA A 93 19.24 -19.23 -18.29
N ARG A 94 20.21 -19.48 -17.42
CA ARG A 94 21.58 -18.97 -17.51
C ARG A 94 22.54 -20.07 -17.10
N GLU A 95 23.78 -19.99 -17.58
CA GLU A 95 24.85 -20.80 -17.03
C GLU A 95 24.93 -20.60 -15.50
N GLY A 96 24.94 -21.72 -14.77
CA GLY A 96 24.95 -21.73 -13.31
C GLY A 96 23.66 -21.25 -12.62
N GLY A 97 22.54 -21.10 -13.34
CA GLY A 97 21.25 -20.77 -12.72
C GLY A 97 20.20 -20.17 -13.67
N GLN A 98 19.57 -19.08 -13.22
CA GLN A 98 18.55 -18.35 -13.98
C GLN A 98 18.74 -16.85 -13.80
N THR A 99 18.07 -16.09 -14.68
CA THR A 99 17.96 -14.64 -14.59
C THR A 99 16.49 -14.28 -14.49
N LEU A 100 16.13 -13.49 -13.47
CA LEU A 100 14.82 -12.85 -13.33
C LEU A 100 14.87 -11.43 -13.90
N THR A 101 14.12 -11.20 -14.95
CA THR A 101 13.91 -9.86 -15.52
C THR A 101 12.54 -9.34 -15.09
N VAL A 102 12.51 -8.15 -14.52
CA VAL A 102 11.27 -7.47 -14.12
C VAL A 102 11.10 -6.23 -14.99
N THR A 103 9.98 -6.14 -15.70
CA THR A 103 9.74 -5.10 -16.71
C THR A 103 9.63 -3.71 -16.09
N GLU A 104 9.02 -3.61 -14.92
CA GLU A 104 8.79 -2.33 -14.25
C GLU A 104 10.12 -1.76 -13.72
N THR A 105 10.22 -0.43 -13.65
CA THR A 105 11.33 0.24 -12.94
C THR A 105 11.12 0.22 -11.44
N VAL A 106 12.19 0.07 -10.67
CA VAL A 106 12.11 0.16 -9.19
C VAL A 106 11.76 1.60 -8.81
N GLY A 107 10.73 1.77 -7.98
CA GLY A 107 10.33 3.08 -7.47
C GLY A 107 11.40 3.70 -6.56
N SER A 108 11.40 5.03 -6.43
CA SER A 108 12.29 5.71 -5.49
C SER A 108 12.03 5.25 -4.05
N GLY A 109 13.11 4.98 -3.29
CA GLY A 109 13.02 4.45 -1.93
C GLY A 109 12.54 3.00 -1.84
N MET A 110 12.48 2.29 -2.96
CA MET A 110 12.09 0.86 -3.03
C MET A 110 13.29 -0.02 -3.39
N LEU A 111 13.18 -1.30 -3.06
CA LEU A 111 14.10 -2.35 -3.48
C LEU A 111 13.33 -3.61 -3.89
N ARG A 112 14.00 -4.54 -4.56
CA ARG A 112 13.44 -5.83 -4.93
C ARG A 112 14.05 -6.96 -4.12
N ARG A 113 13.18 -7.85 -3.65
CA ARG A 113 13.57 -9.15 -3.10
C ARG A 113 12.85 -10.27 -3.81
N TYR A 114 13.38 -11.46 -3.69
CA TYR A 114 12.77 -12.66 -4.21
C TYR A 114 12.77 -13.79 -3.18
N LYS A 115 11.88 -14.75 -3.38
CA LYS A 115 11.86 -16.03 -2.67
C LYS A 115 11.56 -17.13 -3.67
N LEU A 116 12.33 -18.20 -3.63
CA LEU A 116 12.12 -19.37 -4.47
C LEU A 116 11.39 -20.44 -3.65
N THR A 117 10.27 -20.94 -4.17
CA THR A 117 9.49 -21.99 -3.50
C THR A 117 9.04 -23.05 -4.51
N ALA A 118 8.63 -24.22 -4.02
CA ALA A 118 7.89 -25.15 -4.85
C ALA A 118 6.56 -24.52 -5.33
N ALA A 119 6.00 -25.02 -6.43
CA ALA A 119 4.78 -24.48 -7.04
C ALA A 119 3.56 -24.47 -6.11
N ASN A 120 3.51 -25.38 -5.14
CA ASN A 120 2.47 -25.51 -4.12
C ASN A 120 2.78 -24.78 -2.80
N GLN A 121 3.93 -24.11 -2.69
CA GLN A 121 4.40 -23.46 -1.46
C GLN A 121 4.64 -21.96 -1.64
N LYS A 122 3.90 -21.33 -2.57
CA LYS A 122 4.02 -19.90 -2.85
C LYS A 122 3.74 -19.07 -1.59
N PRO A 123 4.53 -18.02 -1.31
CA PRO A 123 4.26 -17.13 -0.19
C PRO A 123 3.00 -16.28 -0.45
N THR A 124 2.14 -16.17 0.56
CA THR A 124 1.02 -15.20 0.53
C THR A 124 1.55 -13.82 0.85
N VAL A 125 1.59 -12.94 -0.17
CA VAL A 125 2.00 -11.54 -0.04
C VAL A 125 0.83 -10.62 -0.37
N SER A 126 0.51 -9.73 0.57
CA SER A 126 -0.47 -8.65 0.46
C SER A 126 0.24 -7.30 0.58
N TYR A 127 -0.49 -6.20 0.36
CA TYR A 127 0.07 -4.86 0.58
C TYR A 127 0.53 -4.72 2.04
N ASP A 128 1.72 -4.15 2.23
CA ASP A 128 2.36 -3.96 3.54
C ASP A 128 2.78 -5.24 4.29
N THR A 129 2.69 -6.42 3.65
CA THR A 129 3.35 -7.63 4.16
C THR A 129 4.86 -7.37 4.28
N VAL A 130 5.45 -7.76 5.40
CA VAL A 130 6.89 -7.65 5.63
C VAL A 130 7.59 -8.77 4.87
N CYS A 131 8.47 -8.41 3.95
CA CYS A 131 9.26 -9.33 3.14
C CYS A 131 10.75 -9.19 3.48
N ALA A 132 11.10 -9.44 4.75
CA ALA A 132 12.45 -9.24 5.28
C ALA A 132 13.39 -10.42 4.98
N THR A 133 14.69 -10.16 4.99
CA THR A 133 15.70 -11.22 4.88
C THR A 133 15.64 -12.22 6.04
N ALA A 134 15.24 -11.75 7.23
CA ALA A 134 14.96 -12.60 8.38
C ALA A 134 13.83 -13.64 8.12
N ASP A 135 12.91 -13.35 7.20
CA ASP A 135 11.80 -14.25 6.82
C ASP A 135 12.15 -15.13 5.60
N GLY A 136 13.45 -15.18 5.24
CA GLY A 136 13.96 -15.97 4.12
C GLY A 136 13.73 -15.36 2.74
N TRP A 137 13.51 -14.05 2.65
CA TRP A 137 13.59 -13.32 1.39
C TRP A 137 15.05 -12.96 1.06
N LEU A 138 15.40 -12.92 -0.22
CA LEU A 138 16.75 -12.60 -0.68
C LEU A 138 16.72 -11.33 -1.52
N ASP A 139 17.74 -10.48 -1.39
CA ASP A 139 17.87 -9.29 -2.24
C ASP A 139 18.05 -9.70 -3.70
N LEU A 140 17.24 -9.16 -4.60
CA LEU A 140 17.35 -9.45 -6.03
C LEU A 140 18.55 -8.69 -6.59
N PRO A 141 19.60 -9.37 -7.09
CA PRO A 141 20.75 -8.70 -7.66
C PRO A 141 20.36 -7.85 -8.87
N ALA A 142 21.10 -6.76 -9.14
CA ALA A 142 20.80 -5.84 -10.25
C ALA A 142 20.79 -6.53 -11.63
N ASN A 143 21.59 -7.59 -11.80
CA ASN A 143 21.61 -8.43 -13.01
C ASN A 143 20.53 -9.52 -13.04
N GLY A 144 19.64 -9.57 -12.04
CA GLY A 144 18.55 -10.55 -11.94
C GLY A 144 19.02 -11.97 -11.61
N ALA A 145 20.28 -12.18 -11.28
CA ALA A 145 20.86 -13.50 -11.03
C ALA A 145 20.17 -14.23 -9.89
N VAL A 146 19.67 -15.45 -10.14
CA VAL A 146 19.18 -16.37 -9.11
C VAL A 146 19.65 -17.79 -9.41
N SER A 147 19.67 -18.64 -8.38
CA SER A 147 20.00 -20.06 -8.52
C SER A 147 18.89 -20.89 -7.89
N GLY A 148 18.07 -21.51 -8.73
CA GLY A 148 17.00 -22.43 -8.34
C GLY A 148 16.93 -23.66 -9.23
N THR A 149 15.96 -24.52 -8.94
CA THR A 149 15.66 -25.72 -9.73
C THR A 149 14.52 -25.46 -10.71
N GLU A 150 14.46 -26.23 -11.79
CA GLU A 150 13.33 -26.20 -12.72
C GLU A 150 11.99 -26.39 -12.00
N GLY A 151 10.97 -25.63 -12.43
CA GLY A 151 9.61 -25.75 -11.89
C GLY A 151 9.40 -25.05 -10.55
N GLN A 152 10.45 -24.51 -9.91
CA GLN A 152 10.27 -23.61 -8.77
C GLN A 152 9.60 -22.30 -9.21
N ILE A 153 8.90 -21.67 -8.28
CA ILE A 153 8.31 -20.36 -8.47
C ILE A 153 9.24 -19.33 -7.83
N ALA A 154 9.68 -18.39 -8.64
CA ALA A 154 10.31 -17.17 -8.17
C ALA A 154 9.22 -16.14 -7.88
N THR A 155 8.94 -15.90 -6.61
CA THR A 155 8.12 -14.76 -6.20
C THR A 155 9.03 -13.56 -5.98
N VAL A 156 8.84 -12.50 -6.77
CA VAL A 156 9.55 -11.23 -6.63
C VAL A 156 8.61 -10.20 -6.03
N VAL A 157 9.12 -9.45 -5.05
CA VAL A 157 8.40 -8.36 -4.41
C VAL A 157 9.19 -7.07 -4.55
N GLU A 158 8.50 -6.00 -4.92
CA GLU A 158 8.99 -4.63 -4.76
C GLU A 158 8.46 -4.11 -3.44
N GLN A 159 9.36 -3.66 -2.58
CA GLN A 159 9.07 -3.29 -1.21
C GLN A 159 9.79 -2.01 -0.82
N THR A 160 9.34 -1.37 0.25
CA THR A 160 10.01 -0.22 0.82
C THR A 160 11.39 -0.61 1.36
N THR A 161 12.39 0.24 1.13
CA THR A 161 13.73 0.09 1.72
C THR A 161 13.68 0.12 3.25
N GLN A 162 12.80 0.94 3.81
CA GLN A 162 12.52 0.99 5.24
C GLN A 162 11.32 0.10 5.60
N GLY A 163 11.50 -0.85 6.52
CA GLY A 163 10.42 -1.69 7.03
C GLY A 163 10.01 -2.85 6.14
N ALA A 164 10.65 -3.03 4.97
CA ALA A 164 10.50 -4.19 4.11
C ALA A 164 9.04 -4.45 3.66
N LYS A 165 8.28 -3.38 3.41
CA LYS A 165 6.83 -3.45 3.19
C LYS A 165 6.49 -3.64 1.72
N ALA A 166 5.82 -4.73 1.39
CA ALA A 166 5.44 -5.05 0.01
C ALA A 166 4.51 -3.98 -0.59
N ARG A 167 4.81 -3.60 -1.84
CA ARG A 167 4.05 -2.65 -2.65
C ARG A 167 3.61 -3.26 -3.97
N LYS A 168 4.45 -4.11 -4.56
CA LYS A 168 4.11 -4.89 -5.75
C LYS A 168 4.64 -6.31 -5.65
N LYS A 169 4.02 -7.25 -6.37
CA LYS A 169 4.53 -8.61 -6.51
C LYS A 169 4.41 -9.12 -7.95
N GLY A 170 5.28 -10.04 -8.31
CA GLY A 170 5.16 -10.83 -9.52
C GLY A 170 5.78 -12.20 -9.35
N GLU A 171 5.41 -13.13 -10.20
CA GLU A 171 5.86 -14.53 -10.12
C GLU A 171 6.33 -15.00 -11.49
N ALA A 172 7.34 -15.87 -11.50
CA ALA A 172 7.78 -16.59 -12.68
C ALA A 172 8.11 -18.03 -12.33
N VAL A 173 7.82 -18.96 -13.24
CA VAL A 173 8.29 -20.35 -13.13
C VAL A 173 9.74 -20.40 -13.64
N LEU A 174 10.64 -20.97 -12.84
CA LEU A 174 12.04 -21.12 -13.24
C LEU A 174 12.19 -22.22 -14.29
N PRO A 175 12.85 -21.95 -15.43
CA PRO A 175 13.27 -22.99 -16.35
C PRO A 175 14.46 -23.78 -15.78
N ALA A 176 14.77 -24.93 -16.40
CA ALA A 176 16.02 -25.64 -16.14
C ALA A 176 17.23 -24.71 -16.36
N PRO A 177 18.22 -24.68 -15.44
CA PRO A 177 19.50 -24.03 -15.69
C PRO A 177 20.18 -24.62 -16.93
N THR A 178 20.93 -23.81 -17.68
CA THR A 178 21.84 -24.37 -18.68
C THR A 178 23.08 -24.91 -17.98
N ALA A 179 23.52 -26.10 -18.37
CA ALA A 179 24.75 -26.69 -17.85
C ALA A 179 25.95 -25.79 -18.12
N SER A 180 26.87 -25.68 -17.17
CA SER A 180 28.22 -25.17 -17.45
C SER A 180 28.92 -26.15 -18.39
N ALA A 181 29.51 -25.61 -19.45
CA ALA A 181 30.28 -26.38 -20.42
C ALA A 181 31.65 -26.80 -19.87
#